data_AF-A0A6V8KF44-F1
#
_entry.id   AF-A0A6V8KF44-F1
#
_cell.length_a   1.000
_cell.length_b   1.000
_cell.length_c   1.000
_cell.angle_alpha   90.00
_cell.angle_beta   90.00
_cell.angle_gamma   90.00
#
_symmetry.space_group_name_H-M   'P 1'
#
loop_
_entity.id
_entity.type
_entity.pdbx_description
1 polymer ?
#
loop_
_entity_poly.entity_id
_entity_poly.type
_entity_poly.pdbx_seq_one_letter_code
_entity_poly.pdbx_strand_id
1 'polypeptide(L)'
;MAKIVVIGDVGGCADQLAEAIEPIVEDPAALVIQVGDLIDRGPDSSGVLALVRRRFDAGTDSWIQLIGNHEAQYLGGGRFWPHQLASNDAQLLQTWWMKEWLRVAAAVRTADGEELLVTHAGLSVDAWRDLGAPVTASTAADLLNTRPEQLLWNDRGPLWAEAGPDVYQSWMYAREPVPFGQVHGHSTIVSYRRETWLCGERIRQRATVDWTARHTITRIGGCRFIGIDPKHGNTGAPTWSPLILHDAVLLT
;
A
#
# COMPACT_ATOMS: atom_id res chain seq x y z
N MET A 1 1.45 -22.93 7.47
CA MET A 1 0.57 -21.87 8.01
C MET A 1 0.46 -20.81 6.94
N ALA A 2 -0.74 -20.37 6.60
CA ALA A 2 -0.92 -19.36 5.55
C ALA A 2 -0.26 -18.05 5.98
N LYS A 3 0.42 -17.39 5.06
CA LYS A 3 1.09 -16.11 5.31
C LYS A 3 0.63 -15.11 4.27
N ILE A 4 0.19 -13.95 4.74
CA ILE A 4 0.03 -12.79 3.86
C ILE A 4 1.25 -11.90 4.05
N VAL A 5 1.96 -11.65 2.96
CA VAL A 5 3.14 -10.79 2.94
C VAL A 5 2.79 -9.50 2.23
N VAL A 6 2.85 -8.38 2.96
CA VAL A 6 2.51 -7.06 2.43
C VAL A 6 3.80 -6.29 2.15
N ILE A 7 3.97 -5.86 0.91
CA ILE A 7 5.17 -5.16 0.43
C ILE A 7 4.80 -3.72 0.10
N GLY A 8 5.52 -2.78 0.71
CA GLY A 8 5.43 -1.33 0.51
C GLY A 8 5.81 -0.84 -0.90
N ASP A 9 5.96 0.48 -1.02
CA ASP A 9 6.47 1.16 -2.21
C ASP A 9 7.83 0.58 -2.65
N VAL A 10 7.92 0.19 -3.92
CA VAL A 10 9.16 -0.34 -4.50
C VAL A 10 9.91 0.77 -5.22
N GLY A 11 9.20 1.59 -5.99
CA GLY A 11 9.73 2.73 -6.72
C GLY A 11 10.92 2.34 -7.58
N GLY A 12 10.74 1.44 -8.56
CA GLY A 12 11.75 1.11 -9.56
C GLY A 12 12.99 0.39 -9.02
N CYS A 13 13.00 -0.04 -7.77
CA CYS A 13 14.12 -0.77 -7.16
C CYS A 13 13.93 -2.28 -7.34
N ALA A 14 14.19 -2.79 -8.55
CA ALA A 14 13.98 -4.20 -8.92
C ALA A 14 14.71 -5.19 -7.99
N ASP A 15 15.96 -4.88 -7.63
CA ASP A 15 16.76 -5.74 -6.74
C ASP A 15 16.13 -5.88 -5.34
N GLN A 16 15.62 -4.77 -4.80
CA GLN A 16 14.94 -4.75 -3.49
C GLN A 16 13.68 -5.61 -3.52
N LEU A 17 12.89 -5.51 -4.60
CA LEU A 17 11.71 -6.35 -4.76
C LEU A 17 12.09 -7.83 -4.91
N ALA A 18 13.12 -8.15 -5.70
CA ALA A 18 13.59 -9.52 -5.89
C ALA A 18 14.04 -10.16 -4.57
N GLU A 19 14.82 -9.44 -3.76
CA GLU A 19 15.26 -9.88 -2.44
C GLU A 19 14.08 -10.09 -1.49
N ALA A 20 13.12 -9.15 -1.47
CA ALA A 20 11.94 -9.25 -0.60
C ALA A 20 11.05 -10.44 -0.93
N ILE A 21 10.96 -10.84 -2.21
CA ILE A 21 10.10 -11.94 -2.64
C ILE A 21 10.79 -13.30 -2.66
N GLU A 22 12.12 -13.36 -2.70
CA GLU A 22 12.88 -14.62 -2.80
C GLU A 22 12.47 -15.65 -1.73
N PRO A 23 12.40 -15.31 -0.43
CA PRO A 23 11.96 -16.27 0.61
C PRO A 23 10.49 -16.69 0.47
N ILE A 24 9.68 -15.91 -0.26
CA ILE A 24 8.24 -16.11 -0.42
C ILE A 24 7.95 -17.02 -1.62
N VAL A 25 8.79 -16.98 -2.68
CA VAL A 25 8.66 -17.86 -3.86
C VAL A 25 8.60 -19.33 -3.45
N GLU A 26 9.35 -19.72 -2.42
CA GLU A 26 9.46 -21.10 -1.97
C GLU A 26 8.27 -21.57 -1.10
N ASP A 27 7.40 -20.65 -0.66
CA ASP A 27 6.23 -20.96 0.16
C ASP A 27 4.94 -20.88 -0.68
N PRO A 28 4.43 -22.01 -1.20
CA PRO A 28 3.22 -22.01 -2.05
C PRO A 28 1.95 -21.61 -1.29
N ALA A 29 2.00 -21.52 0.05
CA ALA A 29 0.89 -21.05 0.87
C ALA A 29 0.96 -19.55 1.18
N ALA A 30 1.98 -18.85 0.66
CA ALA A 30 2.13 -17.41 0.84
C ALA A 30 1.42 -16.61 -0.25
N LEU A 31 0.67 -15.60 0.18
CA LEU A 31 0.04 -14.60 -0.68
C LEU A 31 0.81 -13.29 -0.54
N VAL A 32 1.20 -12.67 -1.65
CA VAL A 32 1.81 -11.34 -1.65
C VAL A 32 0.77 -10.28 -1.97
N ILE A 33 0.77 -9.18 -1.21
CA ILE A 33 0.03 -7.95 -1.53
C ILE A 33 1.06 -6.82 -1.67
N GLN A 34 1.28 -6.32 -2.89
CA GLN A 34 2.13 -5.15 -3.12
C GLN A 34 1.27 -3.89 -3.18
N VAL A 35 1.58 -2.87 -2.39
CA VAL A 35 0.68 -1.72 -2.11
C VAL A 35 0.84 -0.52 -3.04
N GLY A 36 1.19 -0.74 -4.31
CA GLY A 36 1.34 0.34 -5.30
C GLY A 36 2.72 1.02 -5.27
N ASP A 37 2.92 1.97 -6.18
CA ASP A 37 4.22 2.63 -6.42
C ASP A 37 5.31 1.60 -6.72
N LEU A 38 5.05 0.77 -7.73
CA LEU A 38 6.05 -0.16 -8.27
C LEU A 38 7.13 0.59 -9.05
N ILE A 39 6.72 1.64 -9.76
CA ILE A 39 7.53 2.31 -10.78
C ILE A 39 8.04 3.67 -10.30
N ASP A 40 8.85 4.31 -11.14
CA ASP A 40 9.49 5.61 -10.93
C ASP A 40 10.48 5.64 -9.74
N ARG A 41 11.08 6.80 -9.46
CA ARG A 41 12.13 7.06 -8.44
C ARG A 41 13.44 6.27 -8.64
N GLY A 42 13.39 4.95 -8.54
CA GLY A 42 14.51 4.03 -8.67
C GLY A 42 14.96 3.80 -10.10
N PRO A 43 16.03 3.03 -10.28
CA PRO A 43 16.76 2.96 -11.55
C PRO A 43 16.10 2.05 -12.59
N ASP A 44 15.22 1.11 -12.19
CA ASP A 44 14.76 0.03 -13.06
C ASP A 44 13.27 -0.31 -12.87
N SER A 45 12.41 0.60 -13.34
CA SER A 45 10.96 0.35 -13.38
C SER A 45 10.59 -0.85 -14.27
N SER A 46 11.28 -1.03 -15.40
CA SER A 46 11.03 -2.14 -16.32
C SER A 46 11.32 -3.50 -15.67
N GLY A 47 12.41 -3.60 -14.89
CA GLY A 47 12.76 -4.79 -14.13
C GLY A 47 11.73 -5.13 -13.05
N VAL A 48 11.22 -4.12 -12.34
CA VAL A 48 10.12 -4.30 -11.37
C VAL A 48 8.87 -4.86 -12.06
N LEU A 49 8.47 -4.26 -13.18
CA LEU A 49 7.30 -4.73 -13.93
C LEU A 49 7.51 -6.15 -14.48
N ALA A 50 8.72 -6.50 -14.92
CA ALA A 50 9.06 -7.85 -15.37
C ALA A 50 8.97 -8.88 -14.23
N LEU A 51 9.36 -8.53 -13.00
CA LEU A 51 9.22 -9.39 -11.82
C LEU A 51 7.75 -9.69 -11.53
N VAL A 52 6.89 -8.65 -11.51
CA VAL A 52 5.45 -8.81 -11.26
C VAL A 52 4.77 -9.56 -12.40
N ARG A 53 5.14 -9.28 -13.66
CA ARG A 53 4.63 -10.01 -14.82
C ARG A 53 4.84 -11.51 -14.70
N ARG A 54 6.03 -11.96 -14.29
CA ARG A 54 6.33 -13.38 -14.09
C ARG A 54 5.40 -14.03 -13.08
N ARG A 55 4.95 -13.29 -12.07
CA ARG A 55 3.96 -13.77 -11.09
C ARG A 55 2.59 -13.95 -11.74
N PHE A 56 2.11 -12.94 -12.47
CA PHE A 56 0.84 -13.08 -13.20
C PHE A 56 0.86 -14.22 -14.23
N ASP A 57 1.97 -14.39 -14.96
CA ASP A 57 2.13 -15.47 -15.94
C ASP A 57 2.15 -16.86 -15.28
N ALA A 58 2.57 -16.97 -14.01
CA ALA A 58 2.54 -18.21 -13.22
C ALA A 58 1.19 -18.47 -12.52
N GLY A 59 0.30 -17.48 -12.48
CA GLY A 59 -0.99 -17.52 -11.80
C GLY A 59 -1.17 -16.34 -10.85
N THR A 60 -2.36 -15.72 -10.86
CA THR A 60 -2.64 -14.53 -10.07
C THR A 60 -3.02 -14.82 -8.61
N ASP A 61 -3.28 -16.07 -8.26
CA ASP A 61 -3.85 -16.44 -6.95
C ASP A 61 -2.89 -16.18 -5.78
N SER A 62 -1.58 -16.10 -6.04
CA SER A 62 -0.55 -15.82 -5.04
C SER A 62 -0.06 -14.36 -5.04
N TRP A 63 -0.62 -13.48 -5.87
CA TRP A 63 -0.19 -12.07 -5.99
C TRP A 63 -1.36 -11.10 -6.20
N ILE A 64 -1.51 -10.17 -5.25
CA ILE A 64 -2.39 -9.01 -5.37
C ILE A 64 -1.54 -7.77 -5.62
N GLN A 65 -1.78 -7.12 -6.75
CA GLN A 65 -1.12 -5.88 -7.12
C GLN A 65 -2.07 -4.70 -6.92
N LEU A 66 -1.77 -3.84 -5.94
CA LEU A 66 -2.49 -2.57 -5.79
C LEU A 66 -1.85 -1.50 -6.68
N ILE A 67 -2.62 -0.48 -7.03
CA ILE A 67 -2.11 0.72 -7.71
C ILE A 67 -1.68 1.77 -6.70
N GLY A 68 -0.60 2.49 -7.00
CA GLY A 68 -0.23 3.72 -6.31
C GLY A 68 -0.50 4.96 -7.17
N ASN A 69 -0.13 6.13 -6.67
CA ASN A 69 -0.25 7.35 -7.45
C ASN A 69 0.67 7.33 -8.68
N HIS A 70 1.83 6.68 -8.60
CA HIS A 70 2.73 6.54 -9.74
C HIS A 70 2.13 5.72 -10.90
N GLU A 71 1.37 4.66 -10.62
CA GLU A 71 0.63 3.96 -11.68
C GLU A 71 -0.58 4.78 -12.17
N ALA A 72 -1.26 5.52 -11.29
CA ALA A 72 -2.47 6.27 -11.61
C ALA A 72 -2.33 7.21 -12.81
N GLN A 73 -1.16 7.86 -12.97
CA GLN A 73 -0.90 8.78 -14.09
C GLN A 73 -0.97 8.10 -15.48
N TYR A 74 -0.92 6.77 -15.55
CA TYR A 74 -1.07 5.99 -16.79
C TYR A 74 -2.44 5.35 -16.95
N LEU A 75 -3.29 5.43 -15.92
CA LEU A 75 -4.57 4.69 -15.79
C LEU A 75 -5.81 5.61 -15.76
N GLY A 76 -5.65 6.88 -16.16
CA GLY A 76 -6.72 7.89 -16.20
C GLY A 76 -6.52 9.06 -15.25
N GLY A 77 -5.52 8.98 -14.35
CA GLY A 77 -5.11 10.09 -13.51
C GLY A 77 -4.29 11.16 -14.25
N GLY A 78 -4.14 12.31 -13.61
CA GLY A 78 -3.31 13.40 -14.10
C GLY A 78 -1.81 13.08 -14.01
N ARG A 79 -1.01 13.66 -14.91
CA ARG A 79 0.45 13.59 -14.82
C ARG A 79 0.93 14.38 -13.60
N PHE A 80 1.72 13.75 -12.75
CA PHE A 80 2.38 14.40 -11.62
C PHE A 80 3.89 14.11 -11.55
N TRP A 81 4.35 12.96 -12.07
CA TRP A 81 5.77 12.65 -12.10
C TRP A 81 6.46 13.21 -13.35
N PRO A 82 7.66 13.81 -13.23
CA PRO A 82 8.32 14.45 -14.36
C PRO A 82 8.88 13.43 -15.36
N HIS A 83 9.40 12.30 -14.88
CA HIS A 83 9.97 11.26 -15.75
C HIS A 83 8.87 10.35 -16.28
N GLN A 84 8.96 9.98 -17.55
CA GLN A 84 8.01 9.08 -18.19
C GLN A 84 8.60 7.68 -18.25
N LEU A 85 7.75 6.68 -18.00
CA LEU A 85 8.09 5.31 -18.34
C LEU A 85 8.24 5.14 -19.85
N ALA A 86 8.99 4.11 -20.22
CA ALA A 86 9.03 3.64 -21.59
C ALA A 86 7.61 3.25 -22.06
N SER A 87 7.29 3.52 -23.32
CA SER A 87 5.93 3.36 -23.85
C SER A 87 5.38 1.94 -23.73
N ASN A 88 6.25 0.92 -23.84
CA ASN A 88 5.91 -0.48 -23.64
C ASN A 88 5.48 -0.79 -22.20
N ASP A 89 6.14 -0.17 -21.22
CA ASP A 89 5.84 -0.37 -19.80
C ASP A 89 4.54 0.34 -19.41
N ALA A 90 4.32 1.55 -19.92
CA ALA A 90 3.03 2.25 -19.75
C ALA A 90 1.87 1.44 -20.36
N GLN A 91 2.05 0.86 -21.55
CA GLN A 91 1.06 -0.02 -22.18
C GLN A 91 0.83 -1.31 -21.39
N LEU A 92 1.88 -1.84 -20.73
CA LEU A 92 1.76 -3.01 -19.86
C LEU A 92 0.86 -2.72 -18.65
N LEU A 93 1.05 -1.58 -17.98
CA LEU A 93 0.20 -1.15 -16.86
C LEU A 93 -1.26 -0.98 -17.31
N GLN A 94 -1.49 -0.33 -18.44
CA GLN A 94 -2.83 -0.18 -19.02
C GLN A 94 -3.47 -1.55 -19.33
N THR A 95 -2.68 -2.49 -19.84
CA THR A 95 -3.15 -3.86 -20.08
C THR A 95 -3.55 -4.55 -18.79
N TRP A 96 -2.74 -4.43 -17.73
CA TRP A 96 -3.08 -5.01 -16.42
C TRP A 96 -4.32 -4.39 -15.80
N TRP A 97 -4.51 -3.08 -15.96
CA TRP A 97 -5.70 -2.36 -15.51
C TRP A 97 -6.98 -2.85 -16.21
N MET A 98 -6.91 -3.01 -17.54
CA MET A 98 -8.04 -3.50 -18.34
C MET A 98 -8.37 -4.98 -18.09
N LYS A 99 -7.37 -5.77 -17.65
CA LYS A 99 -7.55 -7.17 -17.24
C LYS A 99 -7.97 -7.34 -15.78
N GLU A 100 -8.15 -6.25 -15.04
CA GLU A 100 -8.46 -6.28 -13.60
C GLU A 100 -7.39 -6.98 -12.73
N TRP A 101 -6.16 -7.05 -13.24
CA TRP A 101 -5.00 -7.57 -12.49
C TRP A 101 -4.47 -6.55 -11.48
N LEU A 102 -4.77 -5.27 -11.72
CA LEU A 102 -4.52 -4.17 -10.80
C LEU A 102 -5.79 -3.84 -10.02
N ARG A 103 -5.63 -3.72 -8.70
CA ARG A 103 -6.70 -3.39 -7.74
C ARG A 103 -6.41 -2.05 -7.05
N VAL A 104 -7.43 -1.46 -6.44
CA VAL A 104 -7.27 -0.25 -5.61
C VAL A 104 -6.98 -0.65 -4.17
N ALA A 105 -7.64 -1.70 -3.69
CA ALA A 105 -7.57 -2.13 -2.30
C ALA A 105 -7.65 -3.65 -2.17
N ALA A 106 -7.21 -4.14 -1.02
CA ALA A 106 -7.46 -5.48 -0.54
C ALA A 106 -7.92 -5.41 0.92
N ALA A 107 -8.54 -6.47 1.43
CA ALA A 107 -8.89 -6.56 2.84
C ALA A 107 -8.39 -7.89 3.41
N VAL A 108 -7.84 -7.83 4.62
CA VAL A 108 -7.31 -8.99 5.32
C VAL A 108 -7.87 -9.06 6.73
N ARG A 109 -8.07 -10.26 7.25
CA ARG A 109 -8.36 -10.50 8.66
C ARG A 109 -7.18 -11.19 9.30
N THR A 110 -6.65 -10.59 10.35
CA THR A 110 -5.52 -11.13 11.11
C THR A 110 -5.94 -12.32 11.99
N ALA A 111 -4.97 -13.05 12.51
CA ALA A 111 -5.21 -14.20 13.39
C ALA A 111 -6.00 -13.85 14.67
N ASP A 112 -5.84 -12.62 15.17
CA ASP A 112 -6.58 -12.08 16.32
C ASP A 112 -7.95 -11.48 15.95
N GLY A 113 -8.36 -11.59 14.68
CA GLY A 113 -9.68 -11.20 14.21
C GLY A 113 -9.83 -9.73 13.81
N GLU A 114 -8.76 -8.94 13.83
CA GLU A 114 -8.79 -7.56 13.33
C GLU A 114 -8.89 -7.55 11.80
N GLU A 115 -9.82 -6.76 11.27
CA GLU A 115 -9.87 -6.47 9.84
C GLU A 115 -8.97 -5.28 9.50
N LEU A 116 -8.15 -5.44 8.47
CA LEU A 116 -7.27 -4.42 7.94
C LEU A 116 -7.62 -4.14 6.48
N LEU A 117 -7.89 -2.87 6.18
CA LEU A 117 -7.96 -2.37 4.81
C LEU A 117 -6.54 -2.09 4.32
N VAL A 118 -6.15 -2.69 3.19
CA VAL A 118 -4.85 -2.47 2.55
C VAL A 118 -5.05 -1.58 1.33
N THR A 119 -4.42 -0.41 1.33
CA THR A 119 -4.47 0.58 0.24
C THR A 119 -3.09 1.21 0.05
N HIS A 120 -2.89 1.97 -1.02
CA HIS A 120 -1.62 2.66 -1.23
C HIS A 120 -1.36 3.75 -0.19
N ALA A 121 -2.29 4.68 0.02
CA ALA A 121 -2.07 5.86 0.87
C ALA A 121 -2.90 5.87 2.17
N GLY A 122 -3.77 4.89 2.39
CA GLY A 122 -4.73 4.87 3.50
C GLY A 122 -6.04 5.57 3.13
N LEU A 123 -7.06 5.36 3.95
CA LEU A 123 -8.40 5.92 3.77
C LEU A 123 -8.65 6.98 4.85
N SER A 124 -8.70 8.25 4.45
CA SER A 124 -9.08 9.37 5.32
C SER A 124 -10.56 9.31 5.70
N VAL A 125 -10.97 10.04 6.74
CA VAL A 125 -12.39 10.05 7.18
C VAL A 125 -13.32 10.61 6.09
N ASP A 126 -12.90 11.66 5.38
CA ASP A 126 -13.72 12.25 4.32
C ASP A 126 -13.85 11.27 3.15
N ALA A 127 -12.74 10.63 2.74
CA ALA A 127 -12.77 9.59 1.73
C ALA A 127 -13.64 8.38 2.13
N TRP A 128 -13.59 7.99 3.40
CA TRP A 128 -14.44 6.93 3.95
C TRP A 128 -15.93 7.31 3.93
N ARG A 129 -16.29 8.57 4.25
CA ARG A 129 -17.67 9.07 4.14
C ARG A 129 -18.14 9.10 2.69
N ASP A 130 -17.31 9.56 1.77
CA ASP A 130 -17.61 9.61 0.34
C ASP A 130 -17.81 8.20 -0.25
N LEU A 131 -17.11 7.20 0.32
CA LEU A 131 -17.31 5.78 0.00
C LEU A 131 -18.59 5.19 0.62
N GLY A 132 -19.41 5.98 1.30
CA GLY A 132 -20.65 5.53 1.94
C GLY A 132 -20.47 4.96 3.34
N ALA A 133 -19.37 5.30 4.02
CA ALA A 133 -19.08 4.94 5.40
C ALA A 133 -19.13 3.42 5.69
N PRO A 134 -18.41 2.57 4.91
CA PRO A 134 -18.42 1.12 5.11
C PRO A 134 -17.93 0.74 6.51
N VAL A 135 -18.56 -0.29 7.10
CA VAL A 135 -18.27 -0.74 8.48
C VAL A 135 -17.31 -1.93 8.55
N THR A 136 -16.94 -2.51 7.42
CA THR A 136 -15.95 -3.62 7.32
C THR A 136 -14.86 -3.25 6.33
N ALA A 137 -13.66 -3.82 6.52
CA ALA A 137 -12.55 -3.59 5.58
C ALA A 137 -12.87 -4.22 4.22
N SER A 138 -13.54 -5.37 4.21
CA SER A 138 -13.94 -6.06 2.98
C SER A 138 -14.86 -5.21 2.12
N THR A 139 -15.93 -4.65 2.70
CA THR A 139 -16.85 -3.78 1.96
C THR A 139 -16.16 -2.51 1.48
N ALA A 140 -15.25 -1.93 2.27
CA ALA A 140 -14.46 -0.79 1.84
C ALA A 140 -13.57 -1.13 0.64
N ALA A 141 -12.89 -2.28 0.66
CA ALA A 141 -12.06 -2.73 -0.44
C ALA A 141 -12.88 -3.02 -1.71
N ASP A 142 -14.04 -3.68 -1.59
CA ASP A 142 -14.95 -3.94 -2.71
C ASP A 142 -15.39 -2.64 -3.39
N LEU A 143 -15.82 -1.65 -2.60
CA LEU A 143 -16.26 -0.35 -3.10
C LEU A 143 -15.11 0.45 -3.74
N LEU A 144 -13.89 0.37 -3.19
CA LEU A 144 -12.72 0.96 -3.82
C LEU A 144 -12.37 0.28 -5.15
N ASN A 145 -12.54 -1.04 -5.22
CA ASN A 145 -12.29 -1.83 -6.41
C ASN A 145 -13.35 -1.63 -7.52
N THR A 146 -14.48 -0.96 -7.25
CA THR A 146 -15.38 -0.44 -8.31
C THR A 146 -14.83 0.81 -8.99
N ARG A 147 -13.64 1.29 -8.58
CA ARG A 147 -12.88 2.40 -9.19
C ARG A 147 -13.65 3.73 -9.18
N PRO A 148 -14.06 4.24 -8.00
CA PRO A 148 -14.73 5.54 -7.90
C PRO A 148 -13.77 6.69 -8.26
N GLU A 149 -13.68 7.05 -9.54
CA GLU A 149 -12.66 7.96 -10.09
C GLU A 149 -12.52 9.28 -9.31
N GLN A 150 -13.64 9.91 -8.94
CA GLN A 150 -13.62 11.16 -8.16
C GLN A 150 -12.87 11.02 -6.83
N LEU A 151 -12.97 9.84 -6.21
CA LEU A 151 -12.27 9.51 -4.97
C LEU A 151 -10.81 9.14 -5.23
N LEU A 152 -10.55 8.33 -6.26
CA LEU A 152 -9.20 7.87 -6.60
C LEU A 152 -8.25 9.01 -6.96
N TRP A 153 -8.75 10.01 -7.67
CA TRP A 153 -7.97 11.14 -8.17
C TRP A 153 -7.97 12.33 -7.23
N ASN A 154 -8.58 12.21 -6.05
CA ASN A 154 -8.55 13.24 -5.02
C ASN A 154 -7.20 13.23 -4.29
N ASP A 155 -6.61 14.40 -4.07
CA ASP A 155 -5.32 14.57 -3.39
C ASP A 155 -5.31 14.07 -1.92
N ARG A 156 -6.47 13.79 -1.34
CA ARG A 156 -6.64 13.16 0.00
C ARG A 156 -7.34 11.80 -0.07
N GLY A 157 -7.42 11.25 -1.28
CA GLY A 157 -7.97 9.96 -1.59
C GLY A 157 -6.98 8.81 -1.31
N PRO A 158 -7.40 7.56 -1.57
CA PRO A 158 -6.66 6.35 -1.21
C PRO A 158 -5.33 6.15 -1.93
N LEU A 159 -5.01 7.00 -2.92
CA LEU A 159 -3.76 6.99 -3.65
C LEU A 159 -2.82 8.16 -3.29
N TRP A 160 -3.30 9.16 -2.54
CA TRP A 160 -2.59 10.43 -2.36
C TRP A 160 -2.52 10.95 -0.92
N ALA A 161 -3.37 10.43 -0.04
CA ALA A 161 -3.46 10.90 1.33
C ALA A 161 -2.12 10.80 2.09
N GLU A 162 -1.74 11.87 2.78
CA GLU A 162 -0.57 11.84 3.65
C GLU A 162 -0.94 11.22 5.01
N ALA A 163 -0.14 10.23 5.44
CA ALA A 163 -0.41 9.39 6.59
C ALA A 163 -0.66 10.21 7.86
N GLY A 164 0.18 11.22 8.10
CA GLY A 164 0.04 12.11 9.26
C GLY A 164 -1.20 12.99 9.20
N PRO A 165 -1.22 14.01 8.32
CA PRO A 165 -2.24 15.06 8.34
C PRO A 165 -3.59 14.65 7.74
N ASP A 166 -3.64 13.72 6.78
CA ASP A 166 -4.89 13.36 6.11
C ASP A 166 -5.50 12.09 6.69
N VAL A 167 -4.70 11.05 6.95
CA VAL A 167 -5.22 9.78 7.48
C VAL A 167 -5.33 9.81 8.99
N TYR A 168 -4.21 9.85 9.72
CA TYR A 168 -4.21 9.67 11.17
C TYR A 168 -4.91 10.82 11.88
N GLN A 169 -4.61 12.05 11.45
CA GLN A 169 -5.19 13.22 12.07
C GLN A 169 -6.72 13.26 11.86
N SER A 170 -7.22 12.97 10.66
CA SER A 170 -8.67 12.94 10.43
C SER A 170 -9.38 11.94 11.33
N TRP A 171 -8.86 10.70 11.45
CA TRP A 171 -9.43 9.68 12.33
C TRP A 171 -9.29 10.01 13.82
N MET A 172 -8.21 10.67 14.25
CA MET A 172 -8.06 11.10 15.64
C MET A 172 -9.04 12.21 16.06
N TYR A 173 -9.53 13.00 15.11
CA TYR A 173 -10.50 14.07 15.34
C TYR A 173 -11.93 13.70 14.93
N ALA A 174 -12.13 12.54 14.31
CA ALA A 174 -13.44 12.02 13.96
C ALA A 174 -14.31 11.84 15.19
N ARG A 175 -15.62 12.04 15.01
CA ARG A 175 -16.62 11.70 16.04
C ARG A 175 -17.07 10.25 15.91
N GLU A 176 -16.99 9.74 14.69
CA GLU A 176 -17.31 8.38 14.31
C GLU A 176 -16.25 7.41 14.85
N PRO A 177 -16.66 6.19 15.26
CA PRO A 177 -15.71 5.15 15.60
C PRO A 177 -14.91 4.73 14.36
N VAL A 178 -13.66 4.34 14.56
CA VAL A 178 -12.83 3.74 13.50
C VAL A 178 -13.41 2.35 13.19
N PRO A 179 -13.84 2.06 11.96
CA PRO A 179 -14.52 0.81 11.63
C PRO A 179 -13.56 -0.40 11.48
N PHE A 180 -12.32 -0.15 11.08
CA PHE A 180 -11.30 -1.18 10.84
C PHE A 180 -9.89 -0.58 10.87
N GLY A 181 -8.87 -1.43 11.00
CA GLY A 181 -7.47 -1.01 10.88
C GLY A 181 -7.06 -0.82 9.42
N GLN A 182 -5.88 -0.23 9.20
CA GLN A 182 -5.39 0.10 7.87
C GLN A 182 -3.92 -0.28 7.71
N VAL A 183 -3.54 -0.75 6.52
CA VAL A 183 -2.15 -0.91 6.08
C VAL A 183 -1.95 -0.05 4.84
N HIS A 184 -0.90 0.75 4.81
CA HIS A 184 -0.62 1.62 3.68
C HIS A 184 0.88 1.89 3.47
N GLY A 185 1.23 2.22 2.22
CA GLY A 185 2.52 2.76 1.81
C GLY A 185 2.47 4.29 1.71
N HIS A 186 3.01 4.81 0.60
CA HIS A 186 3.01 6.20 0.13
C HIS A 186 3.78 7.22 0.99
N SER A 187 3.42 7.33 2.26
CA SER A 187 3.95 8.31 3.19
C SER A 187 4.16 7.72 4.58
N THR A 188 5.04 8.34 5.35
CA THR A 188 5.40 7.88 6.70
C THR A 188 5.55 9.05 7.65
N ILE A 189 5.33 8.78 8.93
CA ILE A 189 5.40 9.74 10.02
C ILE A 189 6.80 9.85 10.66
N VAL A 190 7.80 9.18 10.07
CA VAL A 190 9.19 9.18 10.54
C VAL A 190 10.16 9.37 9.38
N SER A 191 11.36 9.83 9.68
CA SER A 191 12.50 9.74 8.78
C SER A 191 13.33 8.53 9.18
N TYR A 192 13.24 7.41 8.44
CA TYR A 192 14.06 6.22 8.72
C TYR A 192 15.56 6.52 8.63
N ARG A 193 15.97 7.40 7.69
CA ARG A 193 17.39 7.79 7.55
C ARG A 193 17.94 8.55 8.76
N ARG A 194 17.11 9.37 9.40
CA ARG A 194 17.52 10.23 10.53
C ARG A 194 17.10 9.67 11.89
N GLU A 195 16.34 8.58 11.89
CA GLU A 195 15.68 8.01 13.06
C GLU A 195 14.88 9.05 13.87
N THR A 196 14.16 9.93 13.18
CA THR A 196 13.41 11.03 13.79
C THR A 196 11.92 10.98 13.44
N TRP A 197 11.09 11.52 14.33
CA TRP A 197 9.66 11.70 14.08
C TRP A 197 9.40 12.93 13.19
N LEU A 198 8.47 12.79 12.24
CA LEU A 198 8.00 13.85 11.34
C LEU A 198 6.56 14.28 11.63
N CYS A 199 5.94 13.71 12.67
CA CYS A 199 4.56 14.00 13.05
C CYS A 199 4.46 14.81 14.35
N GLY A 200 3.27 15.40 14.57
CA GLY A 200 2.94 16.05 15.84
C GLY A 200 2.91 15.09 17.03
N GLU A 201 3.00 15.66 18.25
CA GLU A 201 3.12 14.90 19.49
C GLU A 201 1.96 13.93 19.73
N ARG A 202 0.73 14.32 19.37
CA ARG A 202 -0.46 13.48 19.51
C ARG A 202 -0.36 12.16 18.74
N ILE A 203 0.20 12.19 17.54
CA ILE A 203 0.44 10.99 16.71
C ILE A 203 1.59 10.20 17.32
N ARG A 204 2.71 10.87 17.62
CA ARG A 204 3.90 10.24 18.20
C ARG A 204 3.60 9.44 19.48
N GLN A 205 2.79 9.97 20.39
CA GLN A 205 2.44 9.29 21.64
C GLN A 205 1.62 7.99 21.45
N ARG A 206 1.05 7.79 20.26
CA ARG A 206 0.22 6.61 19.90
C ARG A 206 0.90 5.71 18.88
N ALA A 207 2.12 6.08 18.47
CA ALA A 207 2.84 5.42 17.40
C ALA A 207 4.09 4.72 17.94
N THR A 208 4.37 3.56 17.37
CA THR A 208 5.65 2.85 17.50
C THR A 208 6.30 2.72 16.13
N VAL A 209 7.61 2.55 16.11
CA VAL A 209 8.38 2.40 14.89
C VAL A 209 9.37 1.26 15.04
N ASP A 210 9.43 0.41 14.02
CA ASP A 210 10.52 -0.51 13.79
C ASP A 210 11.44 0.12 12.74
N TRP A 211 12.60 0.60 13.18
CA TRP A 211 13.56 1.29 12.32
C TRP A 211 14.23 0.37 11.31
N THR A 212 14.37 -0.92 11.65
CA THR A 212 15.04 -1.91 10.79
C THR A 212 14.08 -2.44 9.74
N ALA A 213 12.86 -2.83 10.14
CA ALA A 213 11.82 -3.27 9.20
C ALA A 213 11.25 -2.10 8.38
N ARG A 214 11.40 -0.87 8.89
CA ARG A 214 10.80 0.36 8.36
C ARG A 214 9.28 0.33 8.39
N HIS A 215 8.74 -0.07 9.54
CA HIS A 215 7.31 -0.09 9.80
C HIS A 215 6.94 0.91 10.90
N THR A 216 5.79 1.55 10.76
CA THR A 216 5.16 2.31 11.84
C THR A 216 3.82 1.69 12.20
N ILE A 217 3.45 1.72 13.48
CA ILE A 217 2.13 1.30 13.94
C ILE A 217 1.57 2.43 14.79
N THR A 218 0.46 3.02 14.36
CA THR A 218 -0.29 4.04 15.12
C THR A 218 -1.61 3.45 15.58
N ARG A 219 -1.93 3.58 16.88
CA ARG A 219 -3.22 3.11 17.43
C ARG A 219 -4.25 4.24 17.47
N ILE A 220 -5.38 4.05 16.78
CA ILE A 220 -6.49 5.02 16.70
C ILE A 220 -7.80 4.26 16.83
N GLY A 221 -8.67 4.67 17.76
CA GLY A 221 -9.99 4.05 17.92
C GLY A 221 -9.97 2.55 18.27
N GLY A 222 -8.85 2.04 18.82
CA GLY A 222 -8.66 0.60 19.10
C GLY A 222 -8.04 -0.19 17.95
N CYS A 223 -8.04 0.36 16.73
CA CYS A 223 -7.48 -0.26 15.53
C CYS A 223 -6.01 0.13 15.30
N ARG A 224 -5.31 -0.67 14.50
CA ARG A 224 -3.94 -0.39 14.03
C ARG A 224 -3.94 0.28 12.67
N PHE A 225 -3.12 1.31 12.54
CA PHE A 225 -2.73 1.93 11.27
C PHE A 225 -1.26 1.63 11.05
N ILE A 226 -0.94 0.85 10.03
CA ILE A 226 0.38 0.29 9.79
C ILE A 226 0.97 0.91 8.52
N GLY A 227 1.96 1.78 8.69
CA GLY A 227 2.71 2.36 7.57
C GLY A 227 3.89 1.47 7.19
N ILE A 228 3.95 1.04 5.93
CA ILE A 228 4.92 0.08 5.40
C ILE A 228 5.76 0.61 4.22
N ASP A 229 5.78 1.92 3.98
CA ASP A 229 6.64 2.51 2.94
C ASP A 229 8.11 2.52 3.41
N PRO A 230 9.00 1.74 2.77
CA PRO A 230 10.40 1.66 3.16
C PRO A 230 11.20 2.90 2.75
N LYS A 231 10.67 3.82 1.94
CA LYS A 231 11.36 5.01 1.40
C LYS A 231 12.66 4.65 0.66
N HIS A 232 12.56 3.78 -0.34
CA HIS A 232 13.68 3.38 -1.20
C HIS A 232 14.34 4.55 -1.95
N GLY A 233 13.57 5.56 -2.35
CA GLY A 233 14.09 6.65 -3.18
C GLY A 233 14.72 6.12 -4.47
N ASN A 234 15.92 6.60 -4.80
CA ASN A 234 16.58 6.25 -6.06
C ASN A 234 17.56 5.07 -5.96
N THR A 235 17.89 4.62 -4.75
CA THR A 235 18.98 3.67 -4.50
C THR A 235 18.58 2.50 -3.61
N GLY A 236 17.29 2.36 -3.29
CA GLY A 236 16.82 1.40 -2.31
C GLY A 236 17.09 1.81 -0.86
N ALA A 237 16.70 0.92 0.05
CA ALA A 237 16.94 1.05 1.48
C ALA A 237 18.05 0.08 1.92
N PRO A 238 18.97 0.50 2.80
CA PRO A 238 20.00 -0.41 3.34
C PRO A 238 19.41 -1.58 4.13
N THR A 239 18.29 -1.36 4.81
CA THR A 239 17.55 -2.37 5.56
C THR A 239 16.06 -2.02 5.53
N TRP A 240 15.24 -3.03 5.28
CA TRP A 240 13.78 -3.02 5.41
C TRP A 240 13.30 -4.47 5.33
N SER A 241 12.02 -4.72 5.65
CA SER A 241 11.42 -6.02 5.40
C SER A 241 9.94 -5.89 5.07
N PRO A 242 9.34 -6.85 4.36
CA PRO A 242 7.89 -6.91 4.19
C PRO A 242 7.17 -7.08 5.53
N LEU A 243 5.93 -6.59 5.62
CA LEU A 243 5.04 -6.90 6.73
C LEU A 243 4.49 -8.32 6.56
N ILE A 244 4.78 -9.21 7.51
CA ILE A 244 4.27 -10.59 7.50
C ILE A 244 3.11 -10.74 8.48
N LEU A 245 1.96 -11.13 7.95
CA LEU A 245 0.76 -11.46 8.72
C LEU A 245 0.59 -12.98 8.75
N HIS A 246 0.95 -13.58 9.88
CA HIS A 246 0.80 -15.01 10.12
C HIS A 246 -0.66 -15.38 10.38
N ASP A 247 -1.11 -16.50 9.78
CA ASP A 247 -2.46 -17.05 9.92
C ASP A 247 -3.57 -16.03 9.59
N ALA A 248 -3.24 -15.05 8.75
CA ALA A 248 -4.20 -14.08 8.22
C ALA A 248 -4.94 -14.66 7.01
N VAL A 249 -6.16 -14.17 6.80
CA VAL A 249 -7.05 -14.60 5.73
C VAL A 249 -7.36 -13.40 4.84
N LEU A 250 -7.21 -13.57 3.53
CA LEU A 250 -7.68 -12.60 2.55
C LEU A 250 -9.22 -12.60 2.54
N LEU A 251 -9.82 -11.42 2.65
CA LEU A 251 -11.26 -11.22 2.56
C LEU A 251 -11.68 -10.84 1.14
N THR A 252 -10.92 -9.96 0.49
CA THR A 252 -11.05 -9.57 -0.93
C THR A 252 -9.76 -8.97 -1.47
#